data_AF-A0AAD7LHC0-F1
#
_entry.id   AF-A0AAD7LHC0-F1
#
_cell.length_a   1.000
_cell.length_b   1.000
_cell.length_c   1.000
_cell.angle_alpha   90.00
_cell.angle_beta   90.00
_cell.angle_gamma   90.00
#
_symmetry.space_group_name_H-M   'P 1'
#
loop_
_entity.id
_entity.type
_entity.pdbx_description
1 polymer ?
#
loop_
_entity_poly.entity_id
_entity_poly.type
_entity_poly.pdbx_seq_one_letter_code
_entity_poly.pdbx_strand_id
1 'polypeptide(L)'
;MRILLLIRVELDQVEWLKPYTDETIVELGQKGVKDLLAVPISFVSEHIETLEEIDVEYKELALKSGIDKWGRVPALGCEPTFISDLADAVIESLPYVGAMAVSNFEARQSLVPLGSVEELLACL
;
A
#
# COMPACT_ATOMS: atom_id res chain seq x y z
N MET A 1 15.96 14.60 7.76
CA MET A 1 15.11 13.46 7.32
C MET A 1 13.96 13.94 6.44
N ARG A 2 13.97 13.51 5.16
CA ARG A 2 12.88 13.68 4.19
C ARG A 2 12.12 12.36 4.02
N ILE A 3 10.82 12.44 3.78
CA ILE A 3 9.96 11.28 3.49
C ILE A 3 9.69 11.25 1.99
N LEU A 4 9.91 10.10 1.35
CA LEU A 4 9.55 9.84 -0.03
C LEU A 4 8.42 8.82 -0.06
N LEU A 5 7.25 9.26 -0.54
CA LEU A 5 6.12 8.36 -0.77
C LEU A 5 6.35 7.63 -2.08
N LEU A 6 6.28 6.30 -2.02
CA LEU A 6 6.53 5.44 -3.16
C LEU A 6 5.22 4.94 -3.73
N ILE A 7 4.93 5.36 -4.96
CA ILE A 7 3.86 4.82 -5.79
C ILE A 7 4.54 4.34 -7.06
N ARG A 8 4.65 3.03 -7.23
CA ARG A 8 5.14 2.46 -8.47
C ARG A 8 4.13 1.46 -9.00
N VAL A 9 3.77 1.66 -10.26
CA VAL A 9 3.05 0.72 -11.10
C VAL A 9 3.78 0.79 -12.42
N GLU A 10 4.44 -0.28 -12.85
CA GLU A 10 5.18 -0.30 -14.11
C GLU A 10 4.66 -1.45 -14.96
N LEU A 11 4.14 -1.12 -16.14
CA LEU A 11 3.88 -2.05 -17.24
C LEU A 11 4.50 -1.46 -18.50
N ASP A 12 5.13 -2.32 -19.29
CA ASP A 12 6.10 -1.98 -20.34
C ASP A 12 5.56 -1.16 -21.54
N GLN A 13 4.30 -0.70 -21.53
CA GLN A 13 3.63 -0.16 -22.73
C GLN A 13 2.96 1.22 -22.56
N VAL A 14 3.06 1.90 -21.42
CA VAL A 14 2.44 3.23 -21.22
C VAL A 14 3.33 4.14 -20.36
N GLU A 15 3.34 5.45 -20.62
CA GLU A 15 3.99 6.44 -19.75
C GLU A 15 3.26 6.53 -18.40
N TRP A 16 4.02 6.40 -17.31
CA TRP A 16 3.49 6.27 -15.95
C TRP A 16 3.40 7.61 -15.21
N LEU A 17 2.71 7.58 -14.07
CA LEU A 17 2.54 8.74 -13.21
C LEU A 17 3.90 9.21 -12.69
N LYS A 18 4.25 10.45 -13.04
CA LYS A 18 5.44 11.14 -12.56
C LYS A 18 5.19 11.81 -11.20
N PRO A 19 6.26 12.09 -10.42
CA PRO A 19 7.67 11.83 -10.72
C PRO A 19 8.06 10.36 -10.53
N TYR A 20 9.07 9.89 -11.26
CA TYR A 20 9.63 8.55 -11.03
C TYR A 20 10.48 8.54 -9.75
N THR A 21 10.45 7.41 -9.05
CA THR A 21 11.09 7.27 -7.74
C THR A 21 12.60 7.43 -7.83
N ASP A 22 13.22 6.74 -8.78
CA ASP A 22 14.65 6.77 -9.08
C ASP A 22 15.14 8.19 -9.43
N GLU A 23 14.46 8.87 -10.35
CA GLU A 23 14.76 10.25 -10.72
C GLU A 23 14.67 11.17 -9.50
N THR A 24 13.62 11.00 -8.69
CA THR A 24 13.40 11.79 -7.47
C THR A 24 14.52 11.58 -6.46
N ILE A 25 14.99 10.34 -6.27
CA ILE A 25 16.12 10.01 -5.38
C ILE A 25 17.38 10.76 -5.81
N VAL A 26 17.70 10.71 -7.12
CA VAL A 26 18.88 11.39 -7.69
C VAL A 26 18.78 12.89 -7.49
N GLU A 27 17.64 13.49 -7.84
CA GLU A 27 17.42 14.93 -7.68
C GLU A 27 17.54 15.37 -6.22
N LEU A 28 16.99 14.60 -5.28
CA LEU A 28 17.06 14.92 -3.86
C LEU A 28 18.50 14.87 -3.35
N GLY A 29 19.28 13.87 -3.76
CA GLY A 29 20.71 13.78 -3.47
C GLY A 29 21.48 14.99 -3.99
N GLN A 30 21.26 15.38 -5.26
CA GLN A 30 21.87 16.58 -5.87
C GLN A 30 21.48 17.88 -5.16
N LYS A 31 20.26 17.96 -4.62
CA LYS A 31 19.78 19.09 -3.80
C LYS A 31 20.34 19.06 -2.36
N GLY A 32 21.24 18.13 -2.03
CA GLY A 32 21.93 18.05 -0.75
C GLY A 32 21.17 17.33 0.36
N VAL A 33 20.13 16.53 0.03
CA VAL A 33 19.43 15.71 1.03
C VAL A 33 20.36 14.62 1.54
N LYS A 34 20.47 14.51 2.87
CA LYS A 34 21.36 13.55 3.53
C LYS A 34 20.65 12.38 4.21
N ASP A 35 19.39 12.54 4.62
CA ASP A 35 18.58 11.43 5.14
C ASP A 35 17.24 11.33 4.40
N LEU A 36 16.95 10.14 3.86
CA LEU A 36 15.74 9.82 3.11
C LEU A 36 15.09 8.55 3.67
N LEU A 37 13.78 8.60 3.90
CA LEU A 37 12.95 7.49 4.35
C LEU A 37 11.90 7.17 3.29
N ALA A 38 11.98 5.97 2.72
CA ALA A 38 11.03 5.42 1.77
C ALA A 38 9.80 4.85 2.48
N VAL A 39 8.60 5.14 1.97
CA VAL A 39 7.34 4.61 2.49
C VAL A 39 6.55 3.93 1.35
N PRO A 40 6.49 2.58 1.32
CA PRO A 40 5.70 1.85 0.34
C PRO A 40 4.21 1.90 0.70
N ILE A 41 3.46 2.83 0.11
CA ILE A 41 2.06 3.09 0.50
C ILE A 41 1.03 2.27 -0.29
N SER A 42 1.43 1.69 -1.43
CA SER A 42 0.50 1.03 -2.35
C SER A 42 0.16 -0.41 -1.98
N PHE A 43 0.95 -1.04 -1.10
CA PHE A 43 0.78 -2.44 -0.71
C PHE A 43 0.99 -2.62 0.79
N VAL A 44 0.26 -3.57 1.35
CA VAL A 44 0.27 -3.84 2.80
C VAL A 44 1.19 -5.00 3.18
N SER A 45 1.76 -5.72 2.22
CA SER A 45 2.65 -6.87 2.45
C SER A 45 3.98 -6.66 1.75
N GLU A 46 5.02 -7.34 2.25
CA GLU A 46 6.32 -7.40 1.56
C GLU A 46 6.21 -8.21 0.26
N HIS A 47 6.92 -7.75 -0.77
CA HIS A 47 6.94 -8.34 -2.12
C HIS A 47 8.25 -7.93 -2.83
N ILE A 48 8.45 -8.35 -4.08
CA ILE A 48 9.75 -8.18 -4.77
C ILE A 48 10.13 -6.69 -4.89
N GLU A 49 9.16 -5.82 -5.10
CA GLU A 49 9.33 -4.37 -5.19
C GLU A 49 9.81 -3.77 -3.85
N THR A 50 9.37 -4.29 -2.69
CA THR A 50 9.88 -3.79 -1.40
C THR A 50 11.24 -4.35 -1.03
N LEU A 51 11.47 -5.63 -1.30
CA LEU A 51 12.66 -6.36 -0.83
C LEU A 51 13.87 -6.22 -1.75
N GLU A 52 13.67 -6.14 -3.06
CA GLU A 52 14.77 -6.00 -4.02
C GLU A 52 14.88 -4.54 -4.47
N GLU A 53 13.82 -3.99 -5.05
CA GLU A 53 13.89 -2.67 -5.65
C GLU A 53 14.13 -1.56 -4.60
N ILE A 54 13.35 -1.51 -3.51
CA ILE A 54 13.53 -0.45 -2.50
C ILE A 54 14.75 -0.72 -1.60
N ASP A 55 14.90 -1.94 -1.08
CA ASP A 55 15.93 -2.26 -0.08
C ASP A 55 17.33 -2.44 -0.68
N VAL A 56 17.43 -2.80 -1.96
CA VAL A 56 18.71 -2.98 -2.68
C VAL A 56 18.90 -1.85 -3.69
N GLU A 57 18.10 -1.78 -4.75
CA GLU A 57 18.38 -0.91 -5.90
C GLU A 57 18.31 0.58 -5.54
N TYR A 58 17.21 1.02 -4.92
CA TYR A 58 17.02 2.42 -4.52
C TYR A 58 17.91 2.84 -3.36
N LYS A 59 18.20 1.93 -2.44
CA LYS A 59 19.20 2.17 -1.41
C LYS A 59 20.56 2.45 -2.05
N GLU A 60 21.00 1.63 -2.98
CA GLU A 60 22.26 1.85 -3.69
C GLU A 60 22.25 3.17 -4.47
N LEU A 61 21.15 3.46 -5.17
CA LEU A 61 20.98 4.72 -5.91
C LEU A 61 21.04 5.94 -5.00
N ALA A 62 20.41 5.90 -3.84
CA ALA A 62 20.41 6.97 -2.86
C ALA A 62 21.82 7.26 -2.35
N LEU A 63 22.56 6.21 -1.96
CA LEU A 63 23.95 6.34 -1.52
C LEU A 63 24.84 6.93 -2.62
N LYS A 64 24.71 6.44 -3.86
CA LYS A 64 25.44 6.96 -5.03
C LYS A 64 25.08 8.42 -5.35
N SER A 65 23.86 8.84 -5.01
CA SER A 65 23.37 10.21 -5.25
C SER A 65 23.74 11.20 -4.14
N GLY A 66 24.42 10.75 -3.07
CA GLY A 66 24.89 11.61 -1.99
C GLY A 66 23.95 11.71 -0.78
N ILE A 67 22.98 10.80 -0.66
CA ILE A 67 22.19 10.58 0.55
C ILE A 67 22.98 9.64 1.46
N ASP A 68 23.23 10.05 2.70
CA ASP A 68 24.08 9.29 3.63
C ASP A 68 23.27 8.27 4.44
N LYS A 69 22.00 8.58 4.72
CA LYS A 69 21.09 7.71 5.49
C LYS A 69 19.86 7.36 4.67
N TRP A 70 19.67 6.08 4.46
CA TRP A 70 18.51 5.50 3.80
C TRP A 70 17.76 4.61 4.79
N GLY A 71 16.44 4.70 4.79
CA GLY A 71 15.57 3.77 5.50
C GLY A 71 14.33 3.47 4.67
N ARG A 72 13.70 2.35 4.96
CA ARG A 72 12.38 1.99 4.45
C ARG A 72 11.47 1.68 5.62
N VAL A 73 10.22 2.12 5.55
CA VAL A 73 9.17 1.70 6.47
C VAL A 73 8.71 0.28 6.07
N PRO A 74 8.68 -0.70 7.00
CA PRO A 74 8.13 -2.02 6.73
C PRO A 74 6.69 -1.95 6.24
N ALA A 75 6.28 -2.88 5.39
CA ALA A 75 4.88 -3.06 5.06
C ALA A 75 4.09 -3.45 6.33
N LEU A 76 2.78 -3.16 6.34
CA LEU A 76 1.91 -3.39 7.50
C LEU A 76 1.84 -4.86 7.93
N GLY A 77 1.98 -5.79 6.98
CA GLY A 77 1.99 -7.23 7.22
C GLY A 77 0.82 -7.69 8.08
N CYS A 78 1.14 -8.27 9.25
CA CYS A 78 0.17 -8.77 10.22
C CYS A 78 0.15 -7.94 11.51
N GLU A 79 0.42 -6.63 11.42
CA GLU A 79 0.29 -5.73 12.56
C GLU A 79 -1.12 -5.83 13.17
N PRO A 80 -1.26 -6.13 14.47
CA PRO A 80 -2.57 -6.38 15.08
C PRO A 80 -3.56 -5.24 14.92
N THR A 81 -3.09 -3.99 15.02
CA THR A 81 -3.91 -2.80 14.81
C THR A 81 -4.44 -2.74 13.38
N PHE A 82 -3.60 -3.02 12.38
CA PHE A 82 -4.04 -3.03 10.98
C PHE A 82 -5.10 -4.10 10.73
N ILE A 83 -4.94 -5.30 11.30
CA ILE A 83 -5.93 -6.37 11.19
C ILE A 83 -7.26 -5.97 11.88
N SER A 84 -7.19 -5.34 13.04
CA SER A 84 -8.37 -4.82 13.74
C SER A 84 -9.09 -3.77 12.90
N ASP A 85 -8.35 -2.79 12.36
CA ASP A 85 -8.90 -1.72 11.54
C ASP A 85 -9.56 -2.27 10.26
N LEU A 86 -8.99 -3.32 9.66
CA LEU A 86 -9.61 -4.02 8.53
C LEU A 86 -10.94 -4.68 8.91
N ALA A 87 -11.00 -5.32 10.09
CA ALA A 87 -12.23 -5.93 10.58
C ALA A 87 -13.30 -4.87 10.84
N ASP A 88 -12.93 -3.76 11.47
CA ASP A 88 -13.80 -2.62 11.72
C ASP A 88 -14.31 -2.02 10.41
N ALA A 89 -13.44 -1.81 9.42
CA ALA A 89 -13.82 -1.32 8.10
C ALA A 89 -14.82 -2.25 7.39
N VAL A 90 -14.67 -3.57 7.52
CA VAL A 90 -15.65 -4.53 7.00
C VAL A 90 -16.99 -4.38 7.72
N ILE A 91 -17.01 -4.31 9.05
CA ILE A 91 -18.22 -4.15 9.85
C ILE A 91 -18.94 -2.84 9.50
N GLU A 92 -18.21 -1.74 9.39
CA GLU A 92 -18.73 -0.43 8.97
C GLU A 92 -19.32 -0.46 7.56
N SER A 93 -18.81 -1.31 6.68
CA SER A 93 -19.30 -1.45 5.31
C SER A 93 -20.61 -2.23 5.20
N LEU A 94 -20.96 -3.07 6.18
CA LEU A 94 -22.11 -4.00 6.12
C LEU A 94 -23.47 -3.32 5.80
N PRO A 95 -23.82 -2.16 6.38
CA PRO A 95 -25.05 -1.45 6.03
C PRO A 95 -25.15 -1.08 4.53
N TYR A 96 -24.02 -0.84 3.89
CA TYR A 96 -23.93 -0.48 2.46
C TYR A 96 -23.91 -1.71 1.55
N VAL A 97 -23.34 -2.82 2.01
CA VAL A 97 -23.36 -4.10 1.29
C VAL A 97 -24.79 -4.60 1.12
N GLY A 98 -25.65 -4.46 2.14
CA GLY A 98 -27.07 -4.80 2.02
C GLY A 98 -27.78 -3.98 0.93
N ALA A 99 -27.54 -2.66 0.88
CA ALA A 99 -28.13 -1.78 -0.13
C ALA A 99 -27.61 -2.09 -1.56
N MET A 100 -26.31 -2.35 -1.71
CA MET A 100 -25.73 -2.74 -2.99
C MET A 100 -26.17 -4.14 -3.44
N ALA A 101 -26.25 -5.11 -2.53
CA ALA A 101 -26.72 -6.47 -2.82
C ALA A 101 -28.19 -6.48 -3.25
N VAL A 102 -29.05 -5.65 -2.66
CA VAL A 102 -30.44 -5.49 -3.09
C VAL A 102 -30.52 -4.91 -4.51
N SER A 103 -29.64 -3.95 -4.87
CA SER A 103 -29.56 -3.46 -6.25
C SER A 103 -28.95 -4.46 -7.24
N ASN A 104 -28.09 -5.38 -6.78
CA ASN A 104 -27.45 -6.42 -7.60
C ASN A 104 -28.24 -7.75 -7.64
N PHE A 105 -29.24 -7.94 -6.78
CA PHE A 105 -30.04 -9.17 -6.73
C PHE A 105 -30.94 -9.32 -7.95
N GLU A 106 -31.31 -8.21 -8.60
CA GLU A 106 -31.93 -8.25 -9.93
C GLU A 106 -30.95 -8.74 -11.02
N ALA A 107 -29.63 -8.72 -10.79
CA ALA A 107 -28.62 -9.03 -11.79
C ALA A 107 -27.92 -10.40 -11.62
N ARG A 108 -27.61 -10.89 -10.41
CA ARG A 108 -26.99 -12.22 -10.21
C ARG A 108 -27.35 -12.87 -8.86
N GLN A 109 -27.79 -14.12 -8.91
CA GLN A 109 -28.05 -14.98 -7.76
C GLN A 109 -26.77 -15.19 -6.93
N SER A 110 -26.73 -14.67 -5.69
CA SER A 110 -25.59 -14.83 -4.77
C SER A 110 -25.45 -16.30 -4.32
N LEU A 111 -24.25 -16.86 -4.46
CA LEU A 111 -23.89 -18.21 -3.99
C LEU A 111 -23.54 -18.26 -2.48
N VAL A 112 -23.52 -17.11 -1.80
CA VAL A 112 -23.27 -17.02 -0.36
C VAL A 112 -24.56 -16.55 0.32
N PRO A 113 -25.13 -17.33 1.26
CA PRO A 113 -26.28 -16.88 2.03
C PRO A 113 -25.88 -15.66 2.86
N LEU A 114 -26.69 -14.60 2.78
CA LEU A 114 -26.52 -13.42 3.64
C LEU A 114 -26.76 -13.85 5.09
N GLY A 115 -25.67 -14.08 5.84
CA GLY A 115 -25.73 -14.19 7.29
C GLY A 115 -26.08 -12.82 7.88
N SER A 116 -26.85 -12.82 8.97
CA SER A 116 -27.16 -11.57 9.67
C SER A 116 -25.87 -10.99 10.27
N VAL A 117 -25.75 -9.66 10.29
CA VAL A 117 -24.58 -8.97 10.86
C VAL A 117 -24.39 -9.38 12.34
N GLU A 118 -25.51 -9.63 13.02
CA GLU A 118 -25.57 -10.09 14.39
C GLU A 118 -24.93 -11.48 14.60
N GLU A 119 -25.02 -12.40 13.64
CA GLU A 119 -24.41 -13.73 13.72
C GLU A 119 -22.89 -13.70 13.53
N LEU A 120 -22.39 -12.80 12.67
CA LEU A 120 -20.95 -12.59 12.47
C LEU A 120 -20.31 -11.95 13.70
N LEU A 121 -20.98 -10.98 14.31
CA LEU A 121 -20.51 -10.31 15.53
C LEU A 121 -20.52 -11.24 16.75
N ALA A 122 -21.37 -12.27 16.79
CA ALA A 122 -21.42 -13.24 17.87
C ALA A 122 -20.26 -14.27 17.87
N CYS A 123 -19.45 -14.30 16.80
CA CYS A 123 -18.34 -15.25 16.63
C CYS A 123 -16.95 -14.65 16.92
N LEU A 124 -16.87 -13.37 17.29
CA LEU A 124 -15.69 -12.68 17.81
C LEU A 124 -15.74 -12.62 19.34
#